data_AF-A0A7C6ST01-F1
#
_entry.id   AF-A0A7C6ST01-F1
#
_cell.length_a   1.000
_cell.length_b   1.000
_cell.length_c   1.000
_cell.angle_alpha   90.00
_cell.angle_beta   90.00
_cell.angle_gamma   90.00
#
_symmetry.space_group_name_H-M   'P 1'
#
loop_
_entity.id
_entity.type
_entity.pdbx_description
1 polymer ?
#
loop_
_entity_poly.entity_id
_entity_poly.type
_entity_poly.pdbx_seq_one_letter_code
_entity_poly.pdbx_strand_id
1 'polypeptide(L)'
;MSRLFITVLNMSLTASYVALVVIFIRMLLGKFPKIFSYILWAIVLFRLFCPISIGSSLSLVPIKSPIPYDIATVTNPNVRFGIESVDSVLNQSIKPSMPMANPVASINPMGIMMEVVSAVWLLGIAVILCYSIISYIRFKARLSTATLYKDNIFETDRIQTPFVLGFIRPKIFIPTGLAQNELGYILKHEQVHIKRKDYIIKPVAFLAVALHWFNPIIWFCYYLMSKDMEMSCDESVISQSKEDIRASYSNSLLSLSAKQSGFLMSLTFGESNVKSRIKNVLNYKRPVFWGVFIAVILVLAVSVVLVTNPHEGAQGKSFSIPMSFFNPFNRHKSLTTAEKFLKHKTDYVGDASKVGGIIYLLDFPEKVNYDHFELYTDSIPYAVTVHLKTDTQTRNYYTGALHQASFKKNAIIMFSLIGNVDYINFNLIDGKNDYSMQYTRDEANMTVGKDVRDFSKGNNEFEQLLTILEGMEEDNQISKSGGMDGP
;
A
#
# COMPACT_ATOMS: atom_id res chain seq x y z
N MET A 1 -23.25 -11.56 -4.61
CA MET A 1 -22.15 -11.95 -3.71
C MET A 1 -20.80 -11.44 -4.20
N SER A 2 -20.45 -11.64 -5.48
CA SER A 2 -19.22 -11.14 -6.11
C SER A 2 -18.91 -9.66 -5.85
N ARG A 3 -19.89 -8.75 -6.04
CA ARG A 3 -19.69 -7.30 -5.79
C ARG A 3 -19.31 -6.97 -4.35
N LEU A 4 -19.97 -7.61 -3.37
CA LEU A 4 -19.64 -7.43 -1.94
C LEU A 4 -18.23 -7.92 -1.63
N PHE A 5 -17.84 -9.08 -2.19
CA PHE A 5 -16.49 -9.61 -2.05
C PHE A 5 -15.44 -8.65 -2.64
N ILE A 6 -15.67 -8.10 -3.83
CA ILE A 6 -14.77 -7.10 -4.44
C ILE A 6 -14.66 -5.84 -3.57
N THR A 7 -15.77 -5.36 -3.00
CA THR A 7 -15.74 -4.25 -2.04
C THR A 7 -14.86 -4.57 -0.83
N VAL A 8 -15.07 -5.72 -0.19
CA VAL A 8 -14.27 -6.16 0.97
C VAL A 8 -12.80 -6.34 0.60
N LEU A 9 -12.51 -6.88 -0.58
CA LEU A 9 -11.15 -7.06 -1.09
C LEU A 9 -10.44 -5.71 -1.29
N ASN A 10 -11.11 -4.74 -1.92
CA ASN A 10 -10.60 -3.37 -2.06
C ASN A 10 -10.38 -2.69 -0.70
N MET A 11 -11.31 -2.88 0.26
CA MET A 11 -11.14 -2.39 1.62
C MET A 11 -9.95 -3.05 2.33
N SER A 12 -9.73 -4.34 2.13
CA SER A 12 -8.60 -5.07 2.69
C SER A 12 -7.25 -4.55 2.16
N LEU A 13 -7.17 -4.32 0.84
CA LEU A 13 -5.97 -3.79 0.18
C LEU A 13 -5.63 -2.38 0.65
N THR A 14 -6.62 -1.48 0.65
CA THR A 14 -6.43 -0.10 1.13
C THR A 14 -6.11 -0.05 2.63
N ALA A 15 -6.77 -0.87 3.45
CA ALA A 15 -6.46 -0.98 4.87
C ALA A 15 -5.06 -1.58 5.13
N SER A 16 -4.55 -2.43 4.25
CA SER A 16 -3.19 -2.98 4.36
C SER A 16 -2.12 -1.90 4.20
N TYR A 17 -2.30 -1.00 3.24
CA TYR A 17 -1.41 0.15 3.08
C TYR A 17 -1.42 1.03 4.35
N VAL A 18 -2.60 1.37 4.84
CA VAL A 18 -2.77 2.13 6.10
C VAL A 18 -2.13 1.39 7.28
N ALA A 19 -2.30 0.08 7.37
CA ALA A 19 -1.70 -0.77 8.39
C ALA A 19 -0.17 -0.71 8.37
N LEU A 20 0.47 -0.77 7.20
CA LEU A 20 1.92 -0.65 7.08
C LEU A 20 2.43 0.70 7.57
N VAL A 21 1.73 1.78 7.22
CA VAL A 21 2.05 3.13 7.72
C VAL A 21 1.89 3.22 9.23
N VAL A 22 0.80 2.66 9.78
CA VAL A 22 0.57 2.61 11.24
C VAL A 22 1.66 1.79 11.95
N ILE A 23 2.08 0.66 11.38
CA ILE A 23 3.20 -0.16 11.91
C ILE A 23 4.49 0.66 11.95
N PHE A 24 4.79 1.40 10.89
CA PHE A 24 5.97 2.26 10.82
C PHE A 24 5.93 3.37 11.87
N ILE A 25 4.81 4.11 11.96
CA ILE A 25 4.62 5.18 12.96
C ILE A 25 4.71 4.60 14.38
N ARG A 26 4.13 3.42 14.62
CA ARG A 26 4.22 2.71 15.90
C ARG A 26 5.67 2.45 16.31
N MET A 27 6.57 2.14 15.36
CA MET A 27 8.00 1.97 15.66
C MET A 27 8.64 3.27 16.13
N LEU A 28 8.26 4.41 15.54
CA LEU A 28 8.73 5.73 15.95
C LEU A 28 8.19 6.15 17.33
N LEU A 29 6.97 5.72 17.67
CA LEU A 29 6.33 5.95 18.97
C LEU A 29 6.89 5.06 20.09
N GLY A 30 8.01 4.36 19.87
CA GLY A 30 8.62 3.45 20.84
C GLY A 30 8.86 4.06 22.23
N LYS A 31 9.17 5.36 22.30
CA LYS A 31 9.46 6.12 23.53
C LYS A 31 8.23 6.79 24.18
N PHE A 32 7.09 6.79 23.50
CA PHE A 32 5.86 7.41 23.99
C PHE A 32 4.98 6.37 24.71
N PRO A 33 4.04 6.82 25.56
CA PRO A 33 3.03 5.95 26.17
C PRO A 33 2.31 5.10 25.12
N LYS A 34 2.13 3.81 25.39
CA LYS A 34 1.54 2.84 24.45
C LYS A 34 0.07 3.09 24.15
N ILE A 35 -0.59 3.97 24.91
CA ILE A 35 -1.95 4.43 24.58
C ILE A 35 -2.03 5.03 23.17
N PHE A 36 -0.98 5.76 22.72
CA PHE A 36 -0.97 6.35 21.39
C PHE A 36 -0.85 5.29 20.29
N SER A 37 0.05 4.33 20.48
CA SER A 37 0.16 3.17 19.57
C SER A 37 -1.14 2.38 19.53
N TYR A 38 -1.81 2.21 20.68
CA TYR A 38 -3.09 1.52 20.76
C TYR A 38 -4.20 2.25 19.99
N ILE A 39 -4.32 3.57 20.17
CA ILE A 39 -5.34 4.40 19.49
C ILE A 39 -5.15 4.39 17.97
N LEU A 40 -3.93 4.35 17.45
CA LEU A 40 -3.68 4.32 16.00
C LEU A 40 -4.33 3.12 15.29
N TRP A 41 -4.50 1.99 15.99
CA TRP A 41 -5.17 0.83 15.42
C TRP A 41 -6.67 1.07 15.13
N ALA A 42 -7.30 2.06 15.78
CA ALA A 42 -8.66 2.48 15.45
C ALA A 42 -8.77 2.99 14.01
N ILE A 43 -7.71 3.59 13.45
CA ILE A 43 -7.67 4.05 12.05
C ILE A 43 -7.75 2.85 11.10
N VAL A 44 -6.96 1.81 11.36
CA VAL A 44 -6.99 0.56 10.57
C VAL A 44 -8.35 -0.11 10.70
N LEU A 45 -8.89 -0.20 11.92
CA LEU A 45 -10.20 -0.80 12.18
C LEU A 45 -11.32 -0.06 11.46
N PHE A 46 -11.29 1.27 11.47
CA PHE A 46 -12.24 2.10 10.75
C PHE A 46 -12.20 1.80 9.24
N ARG A 47 -11.02 1.69 8.64
CA ARG A 47 -10.87 1.35 7.22
C ARG A 47 -11.35 -0.06 6.87
N LEU A 48 -11.25 -1.01 7.79
CA LEU A 48 -11.71 -2.39 7.58
C LEU A 48 -13.24 -2.53 7.62
N PHE A 49 -13.95 -1.65 8.33
CA PHE A 49 -15.42 -1.68 8.46
C PHE A 49 -16.13 -0.62 7.63
N CYS A 50 -15.49 0.52 7.38
CA CYS A 50 -16.14 1.65 6.75
C CYS A 50 -15.80 1.72 5.25
N PRO A 51 -16.76 1.43 4.35
CA PRO A 51 -16.58 1.60 2.91
C PRO A 51 -16.61 3.08 2.48
N ILE A 52 -16.94 4.01 3.40
CA ILE A 52 -17.13 5.43 3.10
C ILE A 52 -15.78 6.08 2.81
N SER A 53 -15.70 6.68 1.62
CA SER A 53 -14.52 7.32 1.05
C SER A 53 -14.68 8.84 1.11
N ILE A 54 -14.13 9.51 2.12
CA ILE A 54 -14.14 10.99 2.15
C ILE A 54 -13.02 11.48 1.23
N GLY A 55 -13.36 12.17 0.14
CA GLY A 55 -12.38 12.74 -0.80
C GLY A 55 -11.60 13.90 -0.19
N SER A 56 -10.27 13.89 -0.28
CA SER A 56 -9.38 14.99 0.08
C SER A 56 -8.17 15.05 -0.84
N SER A 57 -7.63 16.26 -1.06
CA SER A 57 -6.37 16.49 -1.77
C SER A 57 -5.13 16.06 -0.98
N LEU A 58 -5.29 15.80 0.33
CA LEU A 58 -4.20 15.40 1.24
C LEU A 58 -4.14 13.89 1.49
N SER A 59 -4.88 13.08 0.73
CA SER A 59 -4.86 11.63 0.89
C SER A 59 -3.53 11.02 0.44
N LEU A 60 -2.93 10.17 1.28
CA LEU A 60 -1.77 9.34 0.93
C LEU A 60 -2.17 7.96 0.40
N VAL A 61 -3.47 7.66 0.27
CA VAL A 61 -3.95 6.40 -0.32
C VAL A 61 -3.86 6.54 -1.84
N PRO A 62 -3.12 5.67 -2.54
CA PRO A 62 -2.81 5.89 -3.95
C PRO A 62 -4.04 5.78 -4.87
N ILE A 63 -4.99 4.87 -4.62
CA ILE A 63 -6.20 4.68 -5.46
C ILE A 63 -7.44 4.30 -4.62
N LYS A 64 -8.62 4.79 -5.07
CA LYS A 64 -9.96 4.59 -4.44
C LYS A 64 -10.49 3.15 -4.57
N SER A 65 -10.20 2.43 -5.66
CA SER A 65 -10.63 1.04 -5.87
C SER A 65 -9.63 0.30 -6.77
N PRO A 66 -8.68 -0.44 -6.19
CA PRO A 66 -7.65 -1.11 -6.97
C PRO A 66 -8.16 -2.18 -7.95
N ILE A 67 -9.25 -2.84 -7.59
CA ILE A 67 -9.92 -3.85 -8.40
C ILE A 67 -11.25 -3.26 -8.91
N PRO A 68 -11.43 -3.12 -10.24
CA PRO A 68 -12.68 -2.66 -10.83
C PRO A 68 -13.87 -3.58 -10.50
N TYR A 69 -15.06 -3.02 -10.30
CA TYR A 69 -16.27 -3.80 -9.97
C TYR A 69 -16.82 -4.60 -11.16
N ASP A 70 -16.47 -4.18 -12.36
CA ASP A 70 -16.79 -4.78 -13.67
C ASP A 70 -15.69 -5.76 -14.14
N ILE A 71 -14.73 -6.11 -13.28
CA ILE A 71 -13.65 -7.06 -13.64
C ILE A 71 -14.16 -8.41 -14.14
N ALA A 72 -15.39 -8.78 -13.75
CA ALA A 72 -16.04 -10.01 -14.21
C ALA A 72 -16.56 -9.91 -15.65
N THR A 73 -16.82 -8.70 -16.19
CA THR A 73 -17.46 -8.48 -17.50
C THR A 73 -16.51 -7.89 -18.55
N VAL A 74 -15.33 -7.42 -18.15
CA VAL A 74 -14.35 -6.79 -19.04
C VAL A 74 -13.46 -7.85 -19.70
N THR A 75 -13.19 -7.69 -20.99
CA THR A 75 -12.39 -8.62 -21.81
C THR A 75 -10.90 -8.64 -21.47
N ASN A 76 -10.38 -7.55 -20.88
CA ASN A 76 -9.01 -7.41 -20.42
C ASN A 76 -8.97 -6.86 -18.99
N PRO A 77 -9.15 -7.71 -17.96
CA PRO A 77 -9.12 -7.29 -16.57
C PRO A 77 -7.73 -6.75 -16.20
N ASN A 78 -7.67 -5.51 -15.72
CA ASN A 78 -6.45 -4.90 -15.18
C ASN A 78 -6.70 -4.43 -13.75
N VAL A 79 -5.77 -4.73 -12.84
CA VAL A 79 -5.74 -4.23 -11.47
C VAL A 79 -4.85 -2.98 -11.42
N ARG A 80 -5.26 -1.94 -10.67
CA ARG A 80 -4.55 -0.66 -10.59
C ARG A 80 -4.34 -0.22 -9.14
N PHE A 81 -3.12 -0.27 -8.65
CA PHE A 81 -2.72 0.21 -7.33
C PHE A 81 -2.21 1.66 -7.34
N GLY A 82 -1.97 2.24 -8.53
CA GLY A 82 -1.56 3.65 -8.69
C GLY A 82 -0.05 3.85 -8.71
N ILE A 83 0.68 2.74 -8.83
CA ILE A 83 2.11 2.69 -9.02
C ILE A 83 2.33 1.88 -10.29
N GLU A 84 2.67 2.54 -11.40
CA GLU A 84 2.73 1.93 -12.74
C GLU A 84 3.66 0.70 -12.81
N SER A 85 4.77 0.73 -12.07
CA SER A 85 5.70 -0.40 -11.99
C SER A 85 5.12 -1.62 -11.27
N VAL A 86 4.29 -1.39 -10.24
CA VAL A 86 3.57 -2.48 -9.55
C VAL A 86 2.44 -2.99 -10.42
N ASP A 87 1.71 -2.09 -11.07
CA ASP A 87 0.56 -2.42 -11.90
C ASP A 87 0.96 -3.24 -13.13
N SER A 88 2.08 -2.91 -13.79
CA SER A 88 2.59 -3.67 -14.93
C SER A 88 3.04 -5.08 -14.56
N VAL A 89 3.85 -5.23 -13.50
CA VAL A 89 4.33 -6.55 -13.02
C VAL A 89 3.16 -7.42 -12.54
N LEU A 90 2.21 -6.82 -11.82
CA LEU A 90 1.06 -7.55 -11.27
C LEU A 90 0.10 -7.98 -12.38
N ASN A 91 -0.19 -7.10 -13.35
CA ASN A 91 -1.03 -7.47 -14.48
C ASN A 91 -0.35 -8.50 -15.39
N GLN A 92 0.98 -8.45 -15.58
CA GLN A 92 1.72 -9.46 -16.35
C GLN A 92 1.71 -10.84 -15.68
N SER A 93 1.79 -10.90 -14.35
CA SER A 93 1.80 -12.16 -13.60
C SER A 93 0.42 -12.79 -13.43
N ILE A 94 -0.64 -11.97 -13.31
CA ILE A 94 -1.99 -12.47 -13.06
C ILE A 94 -2.74 -12.79 -14.36
N LYS A 95 -2.52 -12.03 -15.45
CA LYS A 95 -3.22 -12.22 -16.75
C LYS A 95 -3.19 -13.66 -17.29
N PRO A 96 -2.06 -14.39 -17.26
CA PRO A 96 -2.01 -15.77 -17.75
C PRO A 96 -2.88 -16.75 -16.94
N SER A 97 -3.21 -16.40 -15.69
CA SER A 97 -3.99 -17.23 -14.77
C SER A 97 -5.48 -16.86 -14.76
N MET A 98 -5.89 -15.80 -15.47
CA MET A 98 -7.29 -15.37 -15.52
C MET A 98 -8.04 -16.04 -16.66
N PRO A 99 -9.27 -16.55 -16.43
CA PRO A 99 -10.10 -17.06 -17.52
C PRO A 99 -10.45 -15.94 -18.50
N MET A 100 -10.03 -16.07 -19.76
CA MET A 100 -10.42 -15.11 -20.80
C MET A 100 -11.91 -15.27 -21.11
N ALA A 101 -12.62 -14.14 -21.20
CA ALA A 101 -14.02 -14.13 -21.61
C ALA A 101 -14.11 -14.61 -23.07
N ASN A 102 -14.79 -15.72 -23.33
CA ASN A 102 -15.14 -16.14 -24.70
C ASN A 102 -16.45 -15.43 -25.08
N PRO A 103 -16.44 -14.46 -26.01
CA PRO A 103 -17.62 -13.67 -26.37
C PRO A 103 -18.74 -14.51 -27.04
N VAL A 104 -18.47 -15.76 -27.43
CA VAL A 104 -19.44 -16.68 -28.06
C VAL A 104 -20.11 -17.60 -27.02
N ALA A 105 -19.56 -17.71 -25.81
CA ALA A 105 -20.13 -18.53 -24.75
C ALA A 105 -21.20 -17.76 -23.97
N SER A 106 -22.37 -18.37 -23.75
CA SER A 106 -23.45 -17.81 -22.92
C SER A 106 -23.11 -17.72 -21.43
N ILE A 107 -21.96 -18.29 -21.03
CA ILE A 107 -21.48 -18.37 -19.66
C ILE A 107 -20.13 -17.68 -19.60
N ASN A 108 -20.05 -16.63 -18.79
CA ASN A 108 -18.81 -15.88 -18.54
C ASN A 108 -17.95 -16.63 -17.50
N PRO A 109 -16.78 -17.20 -17.88
CA PRO A 109 -15.95 -17.98 -16.96
C PRO A 109 -15.40 -17.16 -15.79
N MET A 110 -15.10 -15.87 -16.01
CA MET A 110 -14.64 -14.95 -14.98
C MET A 110 -15.74 -14.68 -13.94
N GLY A 111 -16.99 -14.60 -14.39
CA GLY A 111 -18.15 -14.48 -13.51
C GLY A 111 -18.27 -15.66 -12.55
N ILE A 112 -18.18 -16.89 -13.06
CA ILE A 112 -18.24 -18.11 -12.24
C ILE A 112 -17.09 -18.12 -11.22
N MET A 113 -15.86 -17.84 -11.67
CA MET A 113 -14.71 -17.82 -10.77
C MET A 113 -14.91 -16.85 -9.60
N MET A 114 -15.40 -15.63 -9.89
CA MET A 114 -15.68 -14.63 -8.86
C MET A 114 -16.80 -15.06 -7.90
N GLU A 115 -17.81 -15.80 -8.38
CA GLU A 115 -18.83 -16.39 -7.52
C GLU A 115 -18.26 -17.48 -6.61
N VAL A 116 -17.48 -18.42 -7.16
CA VAL A 116 -16.82 -19.48 -6.38
C VAL A 116 -15.92 -18.89 -5.30
N VAL A 117 -15.07 -17.91 -5.65
CA VAL A 117 -14.20 -17.24 -4.67
C VAL A 117 -15.02 -16.52 -3.60
N SER A 118 -16.11 -15.86 -3.97
CA SER A 118 -16.99 -15.21 -2.99
C SER A 118 -17.68 -16.20 -2.04
N ALA A 119 -18.02 -17.41 -2.53
CA ALA A 119 -18.59 -18.48 -1.73
C ALA A 119 -17.56 -19.06 -0.75
N VAL A 120 -16.32 -19.31 -1.21
CA VAL A 120 -15.20 -19.74 -0.36
C VAL A 120 -14.92 -18.71 0.73
N TRP A 121 -14.96 -17.42 0.39
CA TRP A 121 -14.79 -16.34 1.36
C TRP A 121 -15.86 -16.36 2.46
N LEU A 122 -17.14 -16.51 2.10
CA LEU A 122 -18.25 -16.62 3.06
C LEU A 122 -18.13 -17.88 3.93
N LEU A 123 -17.74 -19.01 3.34
CA LEU A 123 -17.49 -20.25 4.09
C LEU A 123 -16.38 -20.05 5.12
N GLY A 124 -15.28 -19.40 4.75
CA GLY A 124 -14.19 -19.07 5.67
C GLY A 124 -14.64 -18.21 6.86
N ILE A 125 -15.46 -17.17 6.60
CA ILE A 125 -16.06 -16.35 7.66
C ILE A 125 -16.91 -17.23 8.58
N ALA A 126 -17.80 -18.04 8.01
CA ALA A 126 -18.69 -18.91 8.80
C ALA A 126 -17.90 -19.87 9.68
N VAL A 127 -16.86 -20.53 9.15
CA VAL A 127 -16.00 -21.45 9.91
C VAL A 127 -15.31 -20.75 11.07
N ILE A 128 -14.69 -19.58 10.84
CA ILE A 128 -13.97 -18.82 11.88
C ILE A 128 -14.95 -18.34 12.97
N LEU A 129 -16.12 -17.82 12.58
CA LEU A 129 -17.13 -17.35 13.52
C LEU A 129 -17.75 -18.50 14.31
N CYS A 130 -18.15 -19.60 13.66
CA CYS A 130 -18.66 -20.79 14.35
C CYS A 130 -17.63 -21.35 15.34
N TYR A 131 -16.37 -21.48 14.93
CA TYR A 131 -15.29 -21.92 15.83
C TYR A 131 -15.15 -20.99 17.04
N SER A 132 -15.17 -19.67 16.84
CA SER A 132 -15.05 -18.70 17.94
C SER A 132 -16.25 -18.72 18.89
N ILE A 133 -17.48 -18.86 18.37
CA ILE A 133 -18.70 -18.96 19.17
C ILE A 133 -18.70 -20.26 19.99
N ILE A 134 -18.37 -21.39 19.37
CA ILE A 134 -18.27 -22.68 20.07
C ILE A 134 -17.20 -22.62 21.15
N SER A 135 -16.03 -22.04 20.83
CA SER A 135 -14.94 -21.84 21.79
C SER A 135 -15.38 -20.97 22.96
N TYR A 136 -16.09 -19.87 22.69
CA TYR A 136 -16.65 -18.98 23.71
C TYR A 136 -17.65 -19.70 24.62
N ILE A 137 -18.60 -20.46 24.06
CA ILE A 137 -19.60 -21.21 24.83
C ILE A 137 -18.91 -22.26 25.70
N ARG A 138 -17.98 -23.03 25.13
CA ARG A 138 -17.20 -24.03 25.88
C ARG A 138 -16.39 -23.38 27.01
N PHE A 139 -15.76 -22.25 26.74
CA PHE A 139 -14.99 -21.52 27.74
C PHE A 139 -15.88 -21.00 28.87
N LYS A 140 -17.03 -20.38 28.53
CA LYS A 140 -18.01 -19.92 29.51
C LYS A 140 -18.57 -21.06 30.36
N ALA A 141 -18.83 -22.23 29.77
CA ALA A 141 -19.31 -23.40 30.50
C ALA A 141 -18.29 -23.89 31.54
N ARG A 142 -16.98 -23.80 31.26
CA ARG A 142 -15.93 -24.14 32.24
C ARG A 142 -15.97 -23.26 33.48
N LEU A 143 -16.41 -22.01 33.35
CA LEU A 143 -16.47 -21.00 34.42
C LEU A 143 -17.76 -21.06 35.24
N SER A 144 -18.67 -22.00 34.95
CA SER A 144 -19.93 -22.15 35.68
C SER A 144 -19.77 -22.41 37.18
N THR A 145 -18.62 -22.97 37.58
CA THR A 145 -18.27 -23.28 38.98
C THR A 145 -17.55 -22.15 39.70
N ALA A 146 -17.40 -20.97 39.07
CA ALA A 146 -16.71 -19.84 39.69
C ALA A 146 -17.50 -19.28 40.88
N THR A 147 -16.81 -19.01 41.98
CA THR A 147 -17.40 -18.47 43.21
C THR A 147 -17.30 -16.95 43.24
N LEU A 148 -18.27 -16.27 43.84
CA LEU A 148 -18.22 -14.83 44.00
C LEU A 148 -17.19 -14.47 45.08
N TYR A 149 -16.18 -13.69 44.73
CA TYR A 149 -15.22 -13.15 45.71
C TYR A 149 -15.70 -11.81 46.25
N LYS A 150 -16.01 -10.84 45.37
CA LYS A 150 -16.51 -9.50 45.73
C LYS A 150 -17.10 -8.76 44.53
N ASP A 151 -18.25 -8.10 44.68
CA ASP A 151 -18.90 -7.27 43.66
C ASP A 151 -19.08 -7.99 42.30
N ASN A 152 -18.24 -7.69 41.30
CA ASN A 152 -18.21 -8.33 39.98
C ASN A 152 -16.97 -9.21 39.76
N ILE A 153 -16.28 -9.59 40.84
CA ILE A 153 -15.05 -10.40 40.85
C ILE A 153 -15.40 -11.82 41.29
N PHE A 154 -15.02 -12.79 40.45
CA PHE A 154 -15.25 -14.21 40.63
C PHE A 154 -13.92 -14.96 40.70
N GLU A 155 -13.82 -15.95 41.56
CA GLU A 155 -12.63 -16.78 41.75
C GLU A 155 -12.86 -18.19 41.19
N THR A 156 -11.87 -18.77 40.53
CA THR A 156 -11.93 -20.14 40.02
C THR A 156 -10.55 -20.77 39.88
N ASP A 157 -10.48 -22.07 40.15
CA ASP A 157 -9.32 -22.95 40.00
C ASP A 157 -9.10 -23.41 38.54
N ARG A 158 -10.06 -23.14 37.64
CA ARG A 158 -10.03 -23.60 36.24
C ARG A 158 -9.27 -22.68 35.29
N ILE A 159 -8.69 -21.60 35.80
CA ILE A 159 -7.97 -20.60 35.00
C ILE A 159 -6.60 -20.34 35.63
N GLN A 160 -5.62 -20.00 34.80
CA GLN A 160 -4.26 -19.70 35.25
C GLN A 160 -3.95 -18.20 35.22
N THR A 161 -4.70 -17.44 34.44
CA THR A 161 -4.54 -16.00 34.28
C THR A 161 -5.86 -15.28 34.54
N PRO A 162 -5.83 -14.12 35.21
CA PRO A 162 -6.98 -13.23 35.32
C PRO A 162 -7.49 -12.79 33.95
N PHE A 163 -8.80 -12.55 33.81
CA PHE A 163 -9.38 -11.90 32.62
C PHE A 163 -10.78 -11.35 32.90
N VAL A 164 -11.23 -10.44 32.02
CA VAL A 164 -12.61 -9.94 31.97
C VAL A 164 -13.46 -10.73 30.97
N LEU A 165 -14.67 -11.11 31.37
CA LEU A 165 -15.65 -11.78 30.49
C LEU A 165 -17.05 -11.19 30.65
N GLY A 166 -17.74 -11.00 29.51
CA GLY A 166 -19.14 -10.59 29.42
C GLY A 166 -19.33 -9.32 28.57
N PHE A 167 -20.42 -9.25 27.80
CA PHE A 167 -20.70 -8.13 26.89
C PHE A 167 -21.50 -6.99 27.51
N ILE A 168 -22.48 -7.29 28.37
CA ILE A 168 -23.38 -6.28 28.98
C ILE A 168 -22.94 -5.93 30.40
N ARG A 169 -22.53 -6.94 31.18
CA ARG A 169 -22.04 -6.80 32.55
C ARG A 169 -20.70 -7.53 32.67
N PRO A 170 -19.57 -6.85 32.40
CA PRO A 170 -18.26 -7.48 32.45
C PRO A 170 -17.94 -7.94 33.87
N LYS A 171 -17.55 -9.20 34.00
CA LYS A 171 -17.13 -9.85 35.25
C LYS A 171 -15.63 -10.12 35.20
N ILE A 172 -14.94 -9.88 36.31
CA ILE A 172 -13.52 -10.19 36.46
C ILE A 172 -13.40 -11.61 37.00
N PHE A 173 -12.64 -12.47 36.33
CA PHE A 173 -12.33 -13.81 36.82
C PHE A 173 -10.86 -13.85 37.26
N ILE A 174 -10.60 -14.34 38.46
CA ILE A 174 -9.26 -14.47 39.05
C ILE A 174 -8.95 -15.94 39.39
N PRO A 175 -7.69 -16.39 39.22
CA PRO A 175 -7.26 -17.70 39.66
C PRO A 175 -7.19 -17.78 41.19
N THR A 176 -7.45 -18.96 41.74
CA THR A 176 -7.25 -19.24 43.17
C THR A 176 -5.78 -19.14 43.58
N GLY A 177 -5.51 -18.64 44.79
CA GLY A 177 -4.16 -18.66 45.38
C GLY A 177 -3.24 -17.52 44.94
N LEU A 178 -3.81 -16.34 44.67
CA LEU A 178 -3.05 -15.10 44.48
C LEU A 178 -2.70 -14.48 45.82
N ALA A 179 -1.47 -13.97 45.96
CA ALA A 179 -1.08 -13.23 47.15
C ALA A 179 -1.83 -11.88 47.22
N GLN A 180 -2.16 -11.40 48.42
CA GLN A 180 -3.02 -10.23 48.62
C GLN A 180 -2.41 -8.93 48.02
N ASN A 181 -1.08 -8.84 48.01
CA ASN A 181 -0.33 -7.76 47.36
C ASN A 181 -0.36 -7.84 45.83
N GLU A 182 -0.27 -9.04 45.24
CA GLU A 182 -0.37 -9.25 43.78
C GLU A 182 -1.79 -8.97 43.28
N LEU A 183 -2.80 -9.38 44.05
CA LEU A 183 -4.21 -9.22 43.73
C LEU A 183 -4.57 -7.74 43.48
N GLY A 184 -4.02 -6.83 44.27
CA GLY A 184 -4.26 -5.39 44.12
C GLY A 184 -3.83 -4.83 42.76
N TYR A 185 -2.69 -5.27 42.24
CA TYR A 185 -2.21 -4.82 40.92
C TYR A 185 -2.99 -5.46 39.77
N ILE A 186 -3.28 -6.76 39.91
CA ILE A 186 -4.07 -7.53 38.95
C ILE A 186 -5.47 -6.93 38.79
N LEU A 187 -6.16 -6.66 39.90
CA LEU A 187 -7.51 -6.10 39.84
C LEU A 187 -7.51 -4.70 39.20
N LYS A 188 -6.50 -3.87 39.49
CA LYS A 188 -6.35 -2.57 38.80
C LYS A 188 -6.16 -2.75 37.29
N HIS A 189 -5.38 -3.75 36.86
CA HIS A 189 -5.19 -4.08 35.44
C HIS A 189 -6.52 -4.47 34.77
N GLU A 190 -7.27 -5.40 35.35
CA GLU A 190 -8.55 -5.86 34.80
C GLU A 190 -9.62 -4.75 34.82
N GLN A 191 -9.63 -3.90 35.85
CA GLN A 191 -10.52 -2.73 35.91
C GLN A 191 -10.23 -1.73 34.79
N VAL A 192 -8.97 -1.58 34.40
CA VAL A 192 -8.57 -0.73 33.28
C VAL A 192 -9.14 -1.26 31.95
N HIS A 193 -9.16 -2.58 31.74
CA HIS A 193 -9.84 -3.19 30.58
C HIS A 193 -11.35 -2.91 30.58
N ILE A 194 -12.02 -2.99 31.73
CA ILE A 194 -13.45 -2.67 31.86
C ILE A 194 -13.69 -1.18 31.54
N LYS A 195 -12.91 -0.28 32.14
CA LYS A 195 -13.03 1.17 31.95
C LYS A 195 -12.85 1.57 30.49
N ARG A 196 -11.92 0.93 29.77
CA ARG A 196 -11.66 1.17 28.34
C ARG A 196 -12.55 0.37 27.39
N LYS A 197 -13.37 -0.54 27.90
CA LYS A 197 -14.21 -1.46 27.11
C LYS A 197 -13.40 -2.35 26.17
N ASP A 198 -12.20 -2.76 26.58
CA ASP A 198 -11.34 -3.64 25.80
C ASP A 198 -11.98 -5.01 25.52
N TYR A 199 -12.88 -5.46 26.42
CA TYR A 199 -13.72 -6.64 26.26
C TYR A 199 -14.70 -6.55 25.07
N ILE A 200 -14.97 -5.34 24.54
CA ILE A 200 -15.75 -5.11 23.31
C ILE A 200 -14.83 -4.88 22.12
N ILE A 201 -13.78 -4.06 22.30
CA ILE A 201 -12.84 -3.71 21.23
C ILE A 201 -12.18 -4.96 20.65
N LYS A 202 -11.76 -5.91 21.50
CA LYS A 202 -11.07 -7.13 21.04
C LYS A 202 -11.97 -8.03 20.19
N PRO A 203 -13.22 -8.37 20.57
CA PRO A 203 -14.16 -9.04 19.68
C PRO A 203 -14.48 -8.28 18.38
N VAL A 204 -14.63 -6.96 18.42
CA VAL A 204 -14.87 -6.15 17.20
C VAL A 204 -13.67 -6.21 16.25
N ALA A 205 -12.45 -6.09 16.77
CA ALA A 205 -11.23 -6.25 15.99
C ALA A 205 -11.11 -7.68 15.42
N PHE A 206 -11.45 -8.70 16.20
CA PHE A 206 -11.48 -10.08 15.73
C PHE A 206 -12.53 -10.31 14.63
N LEU A 207 -13.69 -9.66 14.71
CA LEU A 207 -14.69 -9.68 13.64
C LEU A 207 -14.12 -9.08 12.34
N ALA A 208 -13.36 -7.99 12.42
CA ALA A 208 -12.67 -7.45 11.25
C ALA A 208 -11.66 -8.46 10.68
N VAL A 209 -10.86 -9.12 11.52
CA VAL A 209 -9.96 -10.19 11.08
C VAL A 209 -10.72 -11.33 10.41
N ALA A 210 -11.87 -11.74 10.97
CA ALA A 210 -12.69 -12.80 10.39
C ALA A 210 -13.25 -12.41 9.01
N LEU A 211 -13.69 -11.17 8.81
CA LEU A 211 -14.14 -10.67 7.50
C LEU A 211 -13.00 -10.61 6.47
N HIS A 212 -11.80 -10.31 6.93
CA HIS A 212 -10.58 -10.13 6.14
C HIS A 212 -9.59 -11.28 6.32
N TRP A 213 -10.07 -12.50 6.59
CA TRP A 213 -9.24 -13.61 7.07
C TRP A 213 -8.15 -14.04 6.09
N PHE A 214 -8.38 -13.80 4.79
CA PHE A 214 -7.43 -14.06 3.71
C PHE A 214 -6.20 -13.15 3.76
N ASN A 215 -6.24 -12.06 4.54
CA ASN A 215 -5.19 -11.05 4.59
C ASN A 215 -4.25 -11.23 5.80
N PRO A 216 -3.01 -11.71 5.61
CA PRO A 216 -2.07 -11.96 6.71
C PRO A 216 -1.62 -10.68 7.44
N ILE A 217 -1.65 -9.51 6.77
CA ILE A 217 -1.29 -8.23 7.39
C ILE A 217 -2.30 -7.91 8.49
N ILE A 218 -3.58 -8.16 8.27
CA ILE A 218 -4.64 -7.86 9.26
C ILE A 218 -4.52 -8.77 10.48
N TRP A 219 -4.15 -10.04 10.31
CA TRP A 219 -3.80 -10.93 11.42
C TRP A 219 -2.64 -10.39 12.25
N PHE A 220 -1.59 -9.90 11.58
CA PHE A 220 -0.44 -9.31 12.25
C PHE A 220 -0.80 -8.00 12.99
N CYS A 221 -1.66 -7.16 12.41
CA CYS A 221 -2.19 -5.96 13.07
C CYS A 221 -2.97 -6.30 14.34
N TYR A 222 -3.83 -7.33 14.29
CA TYR A 222 -4.58 -7.77 15.47
C TYR A 222 -3.66 -8.25 16.60
N TYR A 223 -2.58 -8.96 16.25
CA TYR A 223 -1.55 -9.35 17.21
C TYR A 223 -0.86 -8.13 17.85
N LEU A 224 -0.39 -7.18 17.02
CA LEU A 224 0.28 -5.98 17.52
C LEU A 224 -0.65 -5.08 18.34
N MET A 225 -1.90 -4.91 17.91
CA MET A 225 -2.93 -4.18 18.66
C MET A 225 -3.16 -4.81 20.03
N SER A 226 -3.31 -6.14 20.09
CA SER A 226 -3.50 -6.86 21.36
C SER A 226 -2.30 -6.64 22.29
N LYS A 227 -1.08 -6.67 21.74
CA LYS A 227 0.14 -6.39 22.51
C LYS A 227 0.19 -4.94 23.03
N ASP A 228 -0.14 -3.96 22.19
CA ASP A 228 -0.14 -2.55 22.57
C ASP A 228 -1.23 -2.23 23.61
N MET A 229 -2.38 -2.91 23.53
CA MET A 229 -3.46 -2.85 24.51
C MET A 229 -2.99 -3.29 25.91
N GLU A 230 -2.36 -4.47 26.01
CA GLU A 230 -1.82 -5.00 27.28
C GLU A 230 -0.75 -4.07 27.87
N MET A 231 0.21 -3.63 27.05
CA MET A 231 1.26 -2.71 27.51
C MET A 231 0.67 -1.36 27.98
N SER A 232 -0.36 -0.85 27.30
CA SER A 232 -1.04 0.38 27.72
C SER A 232 -1.83 0.18 29.02
N CYS A 233 -2.36 -1.02 29.29
CA CYS A 233 -2.99 -1.36 30.56
C CYS A 233 -1.96 -1.37 31.69
N ASP A 234 -0.82 -2.01 31.48
CA ASP A 234 0.31 -2.01 32.42
C ASP A 234 0.77 -0.58 32.77
N GLU A 235 0.96 0.29 31.77
CA GLU A 235 1.34 1.69 31.99
C GLU A 235 0.31 2.47 32.81
N SER A 236 -0.98 2.17 32.63
CA SER A 236 -2.07 2.81 33.38
C SER A 236 -2.07 2.42 34.86
N VAL A 237 -1.68 1.17 35.18
CA VAL A 237 -1.53 0.71 36.57
C VAL A 237 -0.38 1.45 37.26
N ILE A 238 0.75 1.59 36.56
CA ILE A 238 1.93 2.30 37.09
C ILE A 238 1.63 3.80 37.26
N SER A 239 0.97 4.43 36.28
CA SER A 239 0.71 5.87 36.31
C SER A 239 -0.26 6.30 37.40
N GLN A 240 -1.19 5.42 37.80
CA GLN A 240 -2.16 5.66 38.88
C GLN A 240 -1.58 5.38 40.28
N SER A 241 -0.38 4.83 40.36
CA SER A 241 0.26 4.49 41.63
C SER A 241 1.13 5.64 42.15
N LYS A 242 1.03 5.91 43.46
CA LYS A 242 1.81 6.97 44.13
C LYS A 242 3.26 6.55 44.38
N GLU A 243 3.45 5.26 44.66
CA GLU A 243 4.75 4.63 44.92
C GLU A 243 5.32 3.99 43.65
N ASP A 244 6.64 3.74 43.65
CA ASP A 244 7.28 3.01 42.57
C ASP A 244 7.04 1.50 42.69
N ILE A 245 5.95 1.05 42.07
CA ILE A 245 5.52 -0.36 42.08
C ILE A 245 6.09 -1.18 40.92
N ARG A 246 7.03 -0.64 40.13
CA ARG A 246 7.49 -1.29 38.88
C ARG A 246 8.11 -2.66 39.12
N ALA A 247 8.91 -2.81 40.18
CA ALA A 247 9.57 -4.06 40.52
C ALA A 247 8.57 -5.11 41.03
N SER A 248 7.74 -4.75 42.01
CA SER A 248 6.74 -5.66 42.59
C SER A 248 5.69 -6.11 41.55
N TYR A 249 5.25 -5.18 40.69
CA TYR A 249 4.34 -5.49 39.60
C TYR A 249 4.96 -6.39 38.54
N SER A 250 6.21 -6.14 38.15
CA SER A 250 6.93 -7.00 37.20
C SER A 250 7.10 -8.43 37.73
N ASN A 251 7.38 -8.58 39.03
CA ASN A 251 7.43 -9.89 39.68
C ASN A 251 6.07 -10.59 39.67
N SER A 252 4.97 -9.86 39.86
CA SER A 252 3.61 -10.41 39.78
C SER A 252 3.29 -10.91 38.36
N LEU A 253 3.71 -10.17 37.32
CA LEU A 253 3.54 -10.61 35.93
C LEU A 253 4.37 -11.87 35.63
N LEU A 254 5.58 -11.96 36.17
CA LEU A 254 6.45 -13.12 36.02
C LEU A 254 5.90 -14.35 36.74
N SER A 255 5.40 -14.19 37.98
CA SER A 255 4.82 -15.27 38.79
C SER A 255 3.58 -15.88 38.12
N LEU A 256 2.71 -15.04 37.55
CA LEU A 256 1.57 -15.46 36.75
C LEU A 256 1.98 -16.24 35.49
N SER A 257 2.98 -15.74 34.76
CA SER A 257 3.46 -16.41 33.53
C SER A 257 4.12 -17.76 33.82
N ALA A 258 4.82 -17.90 34.94
CA ALA A 258 5.46 -19.15 35.33
C ALA A 258 4.43 -20.28 35.58
N LYS A 259 3.26 -19.92 36.12
CA LYS A 259 2.12 -20.82 36.33
C LYS A 259 1.43 -21.25 35.02
N GLN A 260 1.77 -20.63 33.89
CA GLN A 260 1.14 -20.82 32.58
C GLN A 260 1.88 -21.83 31.66
N SER A 261 2.88 -22.54 32.17
CA SER A 261 3.76 -23.43 31.40
C SER A 261 3.07 -24.73 30.92
N GLY A 262 2.30 -24.62 29.84
CA GLY A 262 1.76 -25.74 29.06
C GLY A 262 2.31 -25.75 27.63
N PHE A 263 2.78 -26.92 27.17
CA PHE A 263 3.46 -27.17 25.89
C PHE A 263 2.69 -26.66 24.64
N LEU A 264 1.36 -26.55 24.68
CA LEU A 264 0.54 -26.13 23.53
C LEU A 264 0.44 -24.59 23.34
N MET A 265 0.80 -23.78 24.34
CA MET A 265 0.71 -22.31 24.26
C MET A 265 2.00 -21.66 23.72
N SER A 266 3.10 -22.42 23.64
CA SER A 266 4.41 -21.97 23.13
C SER A 266 4.39 -21.70 21.62
N LEU A 267 3.58 -22.45 20.87
CA LEU A 267 3.36 -22.22 19.43
C LEU A 267 2.58 -20.93 19.13
N THR A 268 1.96 -20.33 20.14
CA THR A 268 1.22 -19.06 20.06
C THR A 268 1.97 -17.92 20.76
N PHE A 269 3.25 -17.71 20.43
CA PHE A 269 4.01 -16.47 20.73
C PHE A 269 3.99 -15.93 22.19
N GLY A 270 3.54 -16.73 23.17
CA GLY A 270 3.15 -16.28 24.51
C GLY A 270 4.31 -15.78 25.37
N GLU A 271 5.47 -16.45 25.31
CA GLU A 271 6.66 -16.08 26.08
C GLU A 271 7.22 -14.69 25.70
N SER A 272 7.12 -14.34 24.40
CA SER A 272 7.59 -13.04 23.89
C SER A 272 6.74 -11.88 24.41
N ASN A 273 5.48 -12.13 24.79
CA ASN A 273 4.55 -11.10 25.20
C ASN A 273 4.83 -10.64 26.64
N VAL A 274 5.03 -11.59 27.58
CA VAL A 274 5.34 -11.29 28.99
C VAL A 274 6.67 -10.56 29.13
N LYS A 275 7.73 -11.03 28.44
CA LYS A 275 9.04 -10.35 28.42
C LYS A 275 8.91 -8.90 27.93
N SER A 276 8.12 -8.68 26.88
CA SER A 276 7.89 -7.33 26.34
C SER A 276 7.14 -6.44 27.32
N ARG A 277 6.15 -6.97 28.05
CA ARG A 277 5.40 -6.25 29.08
C ARG A 277 6.29 -5.86 30.26
N ILE A 278 7.05 -6.80 30.82
CA ILE A 278 8.00 -6.52 31.91
C ILE A 278 9.01 -5.46 31.48
N LYS A 279 9.59 -5.59 30.28
CA LYS A 279 10.51 -4.57 29.74
C LYS A 279 9.84 -3.19 29.62
N ASN A 280 8.56 -3.13 29.21
CA ASN A 280 7.82 -1.88 29.10
C ASN A 280 7.55 -1.26 30.47
N VAL A 281 7.11 -2.05 31.45
CA VAL A 281 6.87 -1.65 32.85
C VAL A 281 8.14 -1.05 33.46
N LEU A 282 9.27 -1.75 33.36
CA LEU A 282 10.53 -1.30 33.96
C LEU A 282 11.08 -0.03 33.31
N ASN A 283 10.93 0.11 31.99
CA ASN A 283 11.40 1.29 31.25
C ASN A 283 10.39 2.45 31.23
N TYR A 284 9.22 2.29 31.86
CA TYR A 284 8.19 3.32 31.83
C TYR A 284 8.69 4.61 32.48
N LYS A 285 8.50 5.72 31.77
CA LYS A 285 8.77 7.08 32.26
C LYS A 285 7.49 7.88 32.11
N ARG A 286 7.17 8.71 33.12
CA ARG A 286 6.01 9.61 33.03
C ARG A 286 6.21 10.55 31.85
N PRO A 287 5.24 10.66 30.93
CA PRO A 287 5.39 11.50 29.75
C PRO A 287 5.40 12.97 30.16
N VAL A 288 6.29 13.75 29.55
CA VAL A 288 6.30 15.22 29.70
C VAL A 288 5.15 15.80 28.89
N PHE A 289 4.48 16.84 29.38
CA PHE A 289 3.32 17.47 28.75
C PHE A 289 3.53 17.76 27.25
N TRP A 290 4.67 18.32 26.86
CA TRP A 290 5.03 18.58 25.46
C TRP A 290 5.13 17.32 24.60
N GLY A 291 5.60 16.21 25.17
CA GLY A 291 5.62 14.92 24.47
C GLY A 291 4.21 14.38 24.20
N VAL A 292 3.29 14.53 25.16
CA VAL A 292 1.87 14.17 24.97
C VAL A 292 1.26 15.02 23.85
N PHE A 293 1.50 16.34 23.87
CA PHE A 293 0.96 17.25 22.87
C PHE A 293 1.42 16.92 21.44
N ILE A 294 2.72 16.67 21.24
CA ILE A 294 3.28 16.27 19.93
C ILE A 294 2.69 14.93 19.47
N ALA A 295 2.55 13.96 20.37
CA ALA A 295 1.95 12.65 20.02
C ALA A 295 0.49 12.78 19.61
N VAL A 296 -0.30 13.64 20.26
CA VAL A 296 -1.70 13.90 19.89
C VAL A 296 -1.79 14.54 18.51
N ILE A 297 -0.98 15.57 18.22
CA ILE A 297 -0.95 16.21 16.90
C ILE A 297 -0.57 15.21 15.82
N LEU A 298 0.44 14.37 16.07
CA LEU A 298 0.86 13.33 15.12
C LEU A 298 -0.28 12.35 14.83
N VAL A 299 -0.96 11.84 15.87
CA VAL A 299 -2.08 10.91 15.72
C VAL A 299 -3.23 11.56 14.93
N LEU A 300 -3.56 12.82 15.22
CA LEU A 300 -4.61 13.55 14.50
C LEU A 300 -4.25 13.79 13.03
N ALA A 301 -3.04 14.28 12.76
CA ALA A 301 -2.56 14.51 11.39
C ALA A 301 -2.57 13.22 10.57
N VAL A 302 -2.06 12.12 11.15
CA VAL A 302 -2.03 10.79 10.53
C VAL A 302 -3.46 10.28 10.30
N SER A 303 -4.36 10.50 11.25
CA SER A 303 -5.78 10.10 11.11
C SER A 303 -6.44 10.80 9.93
N VAL A 304 -6.29 12.12 9.80
CA VAL A 304 -6.88 12.90 8.70
C VAL A 304 -6.34 12.45 7.34
N VAL A 305 -5.03 12.25 7.25
CA VAL A 305 -4.36 11.85 6.01
C VAL A 305 -4.69 10.42 5.58
N LEU A 306 -4.78 9.48 6.54
CA LEU A 306 -5.00 8.06 6.24
C LEU A 306 -6.47 7.66 6.13
N VAL A 307 -7.40 8.44 6.68
CA VAL A 307 -8.86 8.20 6.57
C VAL A 307 -9.45 8.77 5.27
N THR A 308 -8.79 9.75 4.66
CA THR A 308 -9.27 10.37 3.42
C THR A 308 -8.79 9.62 2.17
N ASN A 309 -9.56 9.68 1.09
CA ASN A 309 -9.26 9.11 -0.23
C ASN A 309 -8.95 10.23 -1.23
N PRO A 310 -8.20 9.97 -2.32
CA PRO A 310 -7.87 11.01 -3.30
C PRO A 310 -9.14 11.57 -3.98
N HIS A 311 -9.19 12.88 -4.16
CA HIS A 311 -10.26 13.56 -4.91
C HIS A 311 -10.25 13.12 -6.39
N GLU A 312 -11.41 13.06 -7.05
CA GLU A 312 -11.55 12.52 -8.42
C GLU A 312 -10.71 13.27 -9.47
N GLY A 313 -10.35 14.53 -9.20
CA GLY A 313 -9.41 15.32 -10.02
C GLY A 313 -7.91 15.12 -9.75
N ALA A 314 -7.54 14.25 -8.80
CA ALA A 314 -6.14 13.96 -8.45
C ALA A 314 -5.62 12.63 -9.04
N GLN A 315 -6.44 11.93 -9.82
CA GLN A 315 -6.08 10.63 -10.45
C GLN A 315 -4.92 10.71 -11.48
N GLY A 316 -4.35 11.90 -11.73
CA GLY A 316 -3.18 12.10 -12.59
C GLY A 316 -1.88 12.47 -11.87
N LYS A 317 -1.86 12.54 -10.54
CA LYS A 317 -0.60 12.72 -9.80
C LYS A 317 -0.17 11.40 -9.20
N SER A 318 0.52 10.59 -10.01
CA SER A 318 1.37 9.52 -9.49
C SER A 318 2.24 10.11 -8.38
N PHE A 319 2.05 9.66 -7.13
CA PHE A 319 3.00 9.95 -6.07
C PHE A 319 4.30 9.22 -6.43
N SER A 320 5.17 9.90 -7.17
CA SER A 320 6.51 9.44 -7.51
C SER A 320 7.32 9.48 -6.22
N ILE A 321 7.34 8.36 -5.50
CA ILE A 321 8.37 8.14 -4.50
C ILE A 321 9.69 8.11 -5.26
N PRO A 322 10.64 9.03 -5.00
CA PRO A 322 11.94 8.96 -5.62
C PRO A 322 12.51 7.56 -5.34
N MET A 323 13.01 6.91 -6.39
CA MET A 323 13.56 5.54 -6.37
C MET A 323 14.64 5.33 -5.26
N SER A 324 15.13 6.40 -4.64
CA SER A 324 16.03 6.38 -3.49
C SER A 324 15.46 5.75 -2.22
N PHE A 325 14.13 5.63 -2.08
CA PHE A 325 13.52 5.08 -0.84
C PHE A 325 13.27 3.57 -0.86
N PHE A 326 13.13 2.94 -2.03
CA PHE A 326 12.76 1.52 -2.15
C PHE A 326 13.88 0.57 -2.55
N ASN A 327 15.10 1.09 -2.75
CA ASN A 327 16.23 0.27 -3.16
C ASN A 327 17.37 0.29 -2.12
N PRO A 328 17.28 -0.45 -1.00
CA PRO A 328 18.31 -0.44 0.02
C PRO A 328 19.57 -1.22 -0.38
N PHE A 329 19.69 -1.68 -1.64
CA PHE A 329 20.81 -2.53 -2.08
C PHE A 329 21.70 -2.00 -3.21
N ASN A 330 21.49 -0.79 -3.73
CA ASN A 330 22.44 -0.20 -4.69
C ASN A 330 23.05 1.10 -4.16
N ARG A 331 23.97 0.98 -3.21
CA ARG A 331 25.08 1.95 -3.15
C ARG A 331 26.03 1.57 -4.27
N HIS A 332 26.11 2.39 -5.31
CA HIS A 332 27.32 2.87 -5.99
C HIS A 332 26.97 3.35 -7.42
N LYS A 333 27.36 4.61 -7.69
CA LYS A 333 27.36 5.33 -8.98
C LYS A 333 26.02 5.96 -9.43
N SER A 334 25.95 7.29 -9.34
CA SER A 334 24.92 8.11 -10.00
C SER A 334 25.15 8.01 -11.50
N LEU A 335 24.22 7.41 -12.25
CA LEU A 335 24.35 7.23 -13.69
C LEU A 335 24.09 8.54 -14.45
N THR A 336 24.87 8.83 -15.51
CA THR A 336 24.61 9.98 -16.40
C THR A 336 23.34 9.77 -17.24
N THR A 337 22.84 10.81 -17.90
CA THR A 337 21.64 10.71 -18.76
C THR A 337 21.86 9.71 -19.91
N ALA A 338 23.03 9.71 -20.56
CA ALA A 338 23.36 8.69 -21.56
C ALA A 338 23.39 7.27 -20.98
N GLU A 339 23.98 7.08 -19.79
CA GLU A 339 24.04 5.75 -19.16
C GLU A 339 22.62 5.21 -18.83
N LYS A 340 21.66 6.10 -18.50
CA LYS A 340 20.25 5.72 -18.31
C LYS A 340 19.62 5.24 -19.61
N PHE A 341 19.79 5.96 -20.72
CA PHE A 341 19.25 5.57 -22.03
C PHE A 341 19.89 4.29 -22.56
N LEU A 342 21.22 4.18 -22.50
CA LEU A 342 21.97 3.03 -23.01
C LEU A 342 21.65 1.74 -22.26
N LYS A 343 21.28 1.82 -20.98
CA LYS A 343 20.79 0.66 -20.21
C LYS A 343 19.55 -0.01 -20.85
N HIS A 344 18.75 0.77 -21.57
CA HIS A 344 17.54 0.31 -22.24
C HIS A 344 17.73 0.01 -23.73
N LYS A 345 18.97 0.02 -24.25
CA LYS A 345 19.26 -0.33 -25.65
C LYS A 345 18.81 -1.76 -25.99
N THR A 346 18.14 -1.92 -27.13
CA THR A 346 17.65 -3.20 -27.64
C THR A 346 17.86 -3.33 -29.15
N ASP A 347 18.20 -4.53 -29.62
CA ASP A 347 18.25 -4.81 -31.06
C ASP A 347 16.86 -5.13 -31.63
N TYR A 348 15.90 -5.46 -30.76
CA TYR A 348 14.55 -5.90 -31.13
C TYR A 348 13.46 -5.02 -30.51
N VAL A 349 12.58 -4.49 -31.36
CA VAL A 349 11.46 -3.61 -31.03
C VAL A 349 10.39 -4.29 -30.16
N GLY A 350 10.27 -5.62 -30.21
CA GLY A 350 9.34 -6.37 -29.36
C GLY A 350 9.77 -6.52 -27.90
N ASP A 351 10.96 -6.04 -27.50
CA ASP A 351 11.34 -5.93 -26.09
C ASP A 351 10.61 -4.73 -25.45
N ALA A 352 9.34 -4.95 -25.09
CA ALA A 352 8.46 -3.93 -24.53
C ALA A 352 9.03 -3.30 -23.25
N SER A 353 9.83 -4.03 -22.47
CA SER A 353 10.45 -3.49 -21.25
C SER A 353 11.53 -2.48 -21.59
N LYS A 354 12.37 -2.78 -22.58
CA LYS A 354 13.43 -1.87 -23.04
C LYS A 354 12.86 -0.69 -23.81
N VAL A 355 11.93 -0.91 -24.74
CA VAL A 355 11.30 0.17 -25.50
C VAL A 355 10.52 1.11 -24.58
N GLY A 356 9.76 0.57 -23.63
CA GLY A 356 9.08 1.39 -22.62
C GLY A 356 10.04 2.17 -21.73
N GLY A 357 11.18 1.57 -21.36
CA GLY A 357 12.24 2.25 -20.61
C GLY A 357 12.88 3.42 -21.37
N ILE A 358 13.02 3.32 -22.69
CA ILE A 358 13.46 4.44 -23.55
C ILE A 358 12.40 5.54 -23.54
N ILE A 359 11.13 5.21 -23.82
CA ILE A 359 10.05 6.18 -23.91
C ILE A 359 9.84 6.95 -22.60
N TYR A 360 9.99 6.26 -21.46
CA TYR A 360 9.88 6.86 -20.13
C TYR A 360 10.94 7.94 -19.85
N LEU A 361 12.10 7.86 -20.52
CA LEU A 361 13.18 8.82 -20.37
C LEU A 361 13.06 10.00 -21.35
N LEU A 362 12.15 9.95 -22.32
CA LEU A 362 11.95 11.01 -23.30
C LEU A 362 11.22 12.20 -22.68
N ASP A 363 11.68 13.40 -23.02
CA ASP A 363 10.99 14.64 -22.67
C ASP A 363 9.96 14.99 -23.75
N PHE A 364 8.71 15.17 -23.33
CA PHE A 364 7.61 15.60 -24.19
C PHE A 364 7.33 17.09 -24.00
N PRO A 365 6.91 17.80 -25.07
CA PRO A 365 6.69 19.24 -24.99
C PRO A 365 5.46 19.60 -24.13
N GLU A 366 5.36 20.87 -23.72
CA GLU A 366 4.31 21.31 -22.78
C GLU A 366 2.89 20.95 -23.26
N LYS A 367 2.05 20.56 -22.29
CA LYS A 367 0.64 20.15 -22.49
C LYS A 367 0.46 18.88 -23.34
N VAL A 368 1.50 18.10 -23.53
CA VAL A 368 1.46 16.77 -24.15
C VAL A 368 1.86 15.73 -23.12
N ASN A 369 0.92 14.89 -22.71
CA ASN A 369 1.15 13.87 -21.67
C ASN A 369 1.20 12.48 -22.31
N TYR A 370 2.19 11.68 -21.92
CA TYR A 370 2.24 10.27 -22.30
C TYR A 370 0.99 9.51 -21.81
N ASP A 371 0.47 8.61 -22.65
CA ASP A 371 -0.66 7.73 -22.31
C ASP A 371 -0.27 6.25 -22.38
N HIS A 372 0.10 5.76 -23.56
CA HIS A 372 0.56 4.38 -23.78
C HIS A 372 1.39 4.28 -25.06
N PHE A 373 2.01 3.12 -25.32
CA PHE A 373 2.58 2.82 -26.63
C PHE A 373 2.16 1.43 -27.12
N GLU A 374 2.17 1.27 -28.43
CA GLU A 374 1.88 0.02 -29.13
C GLU A 374 3.12 -0.40 -29.94
N LEU A 375 3.36 -1.71 -29.97
CA LEU A 375 4.45 -2.32 -30.74
C LEU A 375 3.86 -3.17 -31.84
N TYR A 376 4.20 -2.83 -33.08
CA TYR A 376 3.78 -3.56 -34.27
C TYR A 376 4.93 -4.49 -34.67
N THR A 377 4.82 -5.76 -34.25
CA THR A 377 5.89 -6.77 -34.38
C THR A 377 5.49 -8.01 -35.17
N ASP A 378 4.24 -8.10 -35.60
CA ASP A 378 3.69 -9.30 -36.25
C ASP A 378 4.18 -9.49 -37.69
N SER A 379 4.47 -8.39 -38.40
CA SER A 379 5.01 -8.39 -39.76
C SER A 379 5.78 -7.11 -40.04
N ILE A 380 6.84 -7.21 -40.83
CA ILE A 380 7.60 -6.06 -41.34
C ILE A 380 6.67 -5.21 -42.22
N PRO A 381 6.68 -3.87 -42.11
CA PRO A 381 7.62 -3.07 -41.33
C PRO A 381 7.27 -2.98 -39.84
N TYR A 382 8.29 -3.07 -38.99
CA TYR A 382 8.11 -2.95 -37.54
C TYR A 382 7.90 -1.50 -37.14
N ALA A 383 6.96 -1.25 -36.22
CA ALA A 383 6.66 0.10 -35.79
C ALA A 383 6.45 0.22 -34.28
N VAL A 384 6.72 1.42 -33.77
CA VAL A 384 6.33 1.84 -32.42
C VAL A 384 5.40 3.03 -32.55
N THR A 385 4.21 2.95 -31.96
CA THR A 385 3.29 4.08 -31.88
C THR A 385 3.18 4.53 -30.44
N VAL A 386 3.56 5.77 -30.15
CA VAL A 386 3.45 6.41 -28.84
C VAL A 386 2.21 7.30 -28.83
N HIS A 387 1.24 6.97 -27.99
CA HIS A 387 0.00 7.70 -27.82
C HIS A 387 0.14 8.75 -26.70
N LEU A 388 -0.23 9.99 -27.03
CA LEU A 388 -0.03 11.17 -26.20
C LEU A 388 -1.34 11.94 -26.07
N LYS A 389 -1.79 12.18 -24.84
CA LYS A 389 -2.99 12.96 -24.54
C LYS A 389 -2.71 14.45 -24.53
N THR A 390 -3.55 15.21 -25.22
CA THR A 390 -3.45 16.67 -25.29
C THR A 390 -4.83 17.31 -25.50
N ASP A 391 -4.90 18.65 -25.49
CA ASP A 391 -6.12 19.38 -25.84
C ASP A 391 -6.13 19.79 -27.33
N THR A 392 -7.31 20.12 -27.87
CA THR A 392 -7.46 20.44 -29.30
C THR A 392 -6.59 21.63 -29.76
N GLN A 393 -6.35 22.64 -28.91
CA GLN A 393 -5.51 23.78 -29.28
C GLN A 393 -4.04 23.35 -29.37
N THR A 394 -3.56 22.61 -28.38
CA THR A 394 -2.20 22.06 -28.35
C THR A 394 -1.95 21.08 -29.49
N ARG A 395 -2.92 20.21 -29.81
CA ARG A 395 -2.86 19.32 -30.99
C ARG A 395 -2.70 20.12 -32.28
N ASN A 396 -3.54 21.13 -32.50
CA ASN A 396 -3.47 21.99 -33.69
C ASN A 396 -2.12 22.69 -33.80
N TYR A 397 -1.57 23.15 -32.67
CA TYR A 397 -0.25 23.76 -32.63
C TYR A 397 0.84 22.80 -33.15
N TYR A 398 0.88 21.56 -32.67
CA TYR A 398 1.90 20.58 -33.08
C TYR A 398 1.66 19.93 -34.45
N THR A 399 0.52 20.18 -35.09
CA THR A 399 0.31 19.76 -36.50
C THR A 399 1.16 20.54 -37.50
N GLY A 400 1.64 21.74 -37.14
CA GLY A 400 2.52 22.53 -37.99
C GLY A 400 3.94 21.96 -38.03
N ALA A 401 4.53 21.80 -39.22
CA ALA A 401 5.87 21.22 -39.41
C ALA A 401 6.98 21.94 -38.61
N LEU A 402 6.82 23.25 -38.36
CA LEU A 402 7.75 24.07 -37.57
C LEU A 402 7.69 23.80 -36.05
N HIS A 403 6.73 22.99 -35.59
CA HIS A 403 6.50 22.72 -34.17
C HIS A 403 6.78 21.27 -33.79
N GLN A 404 7.24 20.44 -34.73
CA GLN A 404 7.47 19.01 -34.51
C GLN A 404 8.91 18.65 -34.10
N ALA A 405 9.76 19.64 -33.81
CA ALA A 405 11.18 19.45 -33.52
C ALA A 405 11.43 18.50 -32.32
N SER A 406 10.70 18.68 -31.21
CA SER A 406 10.87 17.84 -30.02
C SER A 406 10.44 16.37 -30.27
N PHE A 407 9.43 16.13 -31.11
CA PHE A 407 9.03 14.77 -31.51
C PHE A 407 10.06 14.12 -32.44
N LYS A 408 10.63 14.90 -33.36
CA LYS A 408 11.72 14.46 -34.23
C LYS A 408 12.97 14.07 -33.43
N LYS A 409 13.34 14.87 -32.42
CA LYS A 409 14.42 14.55 -31.46
C LYS A 409 14.18 13.22 -30.76
N ASN A 410 12.97 13.04 -30.23
CA ASN A 410 12.56 11.81 -29.55
C ASN A 410 12.61 10.59 -30.48
N ALA A 411 12.18 10.73 -31.74
CA ALA A 411 12.31 9.68 -32.74
C ALA A 411 13.78 9.31 -32.99
N ILE A 412 14.68 10.29 -33.14
CA ILE A 412 16.12 10.04 -33.37
C ILE A 412 16.75 9.27 -32.20
N ILE A 413 16.43 9.64 -30.96
CA ILE A 413 16.86 8.93 -29.76
C ILE A 413 16.39 7.47 -29.81
N MET A 414 15.11 7.24 -30.08
CA MET A 414 14.56 5.89 -30.17
C MET A 414 15.17 5.07 -31.31
N PHE A 415 15.36 5.64 -32.50
CA PHE A 415 16.02 4.95 -33.62
C PHE A 415 17.48 4.59 -33.34
N SER A 416 18.18 5.39 -32.53
CA SER A 416 19.56 5.08 -32.11
C SER A 416 19.63 3.88 -31.15
N LEU A 417 18.57 3.65 -30.36
CA LEU A 417 18.53 2.65 -29.29
C LEU A 417 17.75 1.38 -29.63
N ILE A 418 16.90 1.40 -30.66
CA ILE A 418 16.06 0.29 -31.11
C ILE A 418 16.52 -0.19 -32.49
N GLY A 419 17.15 -1.36 -32.53
CA GLY A 419 17.92 -1.82 -33.69
C GLY A 419 17.13 -2.04 -34.98
N ASN A 420 15.92 -2.60 -34.88
CA ASN A 420 15.14 -3.09 -36.02
C ASN A 420 13.79 -2.38 -36.25
N VAL A 421 13.50 -1.26 -35.57
CA VAL A 421 12.23 -0.51 -35.79
C VAL A 421 12.27 0.25 -37.12
N ASP A 422 11.24 0.17 -37.95
CA ASP A 422 11.20 0.88 -39.25
C ASP A 422 10.50 2.24 -39.13
N TYR A 423 9.41 2.30 -38.35
CA TYR A 423 8.62 3.51 -38.14
C TYR A 423 8.42 3.85 -36.67
N ILE A 424 8.51 5.13 -36.34
CA ILE A 424 8.13 5.65 -35.03
C ILE A 424 7.03 6.67 -35.22
N ASN A 425 5.88 6.41 -34.62
CA ASN A 425 4.71 7.27 -34.70
C ASN A 425 4.45 7.94 -33.35
N PHE A 426 4.11 9.22 -33.35
CA PHE A 426 3.57 9.93 -32.18
C PHE A 426 2.13 10.35 -32.49
N ASN A 427 1.17 9.77 -31.77
CA ASN A 427 -0.24 10.04 -31.95
C ASN A 427 -0.76 11.00 -30.86
N LEU A 428 -1.22 12.18 -31.27
CA LEU A 428 -1.82 13.18 -30.39
C LEU A 428 -3.34 12.96 -30.31
N ILE A 429 -3.81 12.59 -29.11
CA ILE A 429 -5.22 12.26 -28.82
C ILE A 429 -5.85 13.42 -28.05
N ASP A 430 -6.86 14.07 -28.66
CA ASP A 430 -7.63 15.16 -28.04
C ASP A 430 -9.09 14.78 -27.70
N GLY A 431 -9.46 13.51 -27.96
CA GLY A 431 -10.81 12.99 -27.74
C GLY A 431 -11.84 13.39 -28.81
N LYS A 432 -11.41 14.09 -29.88
CA LYS A 432 -12.25 14.43 -31.04
C LYS A 432 -11.64 13.96 -32.35
N ASN A 433 -10.40 14.36 -32.65
CA ASN A 433 -9.67 14.05 -33.88
C ASN A 433 -8.20 13.79 -33.56
N ASP A 434 -7.77 12.56 -33.73
CA ASP A 434 -6.37 12.18 -33.51
C ASP A 434 -5.46 12.67 -34.66
N TYR A 435 -4.20 12.96 -34.34
CA TYR A 435 -3.18 13.31 -35.34
C TYR A 435 -1.90 12.52 -35.10
N SER A 436 -1.48 11.75 -36.10
CA SER A 436 -0.28 10.91 -36.03
C SER A 436 0.86 11.50 -36.86
N MET A 437 1.99 11.73 -36.20
CA MET A 437 3.26 12.08 -36.83
C MET A 437 4.08 10.80 -37.02
N GLN A 438 4.54 10.52 -38.24
CA GLN A 438 5.37 9.35 -38.53
C GLN A 438 6.79 9.79 -38.88
N TYR A 439 7.78 9.10 -38.32
CA TYR A 439 9.20 9.30 -38.60
C TYR A 439 9.83 8.01 -39.07
N THR A 440 10.83 8.14 -39.94
CA THR A 440 11.63 7.02 -40.49
C THR A 440 13.08 7.08 -40.05
N ARG A 441 13.75 5.92 -40.05
CA ARG A 441 15.18 5.85 -39.75
C ARG A 441 16.02 6.65 -40.75
N ASP A 442 15.63 6.69 -42.02
CA ASP A 442 16.36 7.42 -43.06
C ASP A 442 16.34 8.93 -42.81
N GLU A 443 15.19 9.48 -42.41
CA GLU A 443 15.07 10.89 -41.97
C GLU A 443 15.93 11.18 -40.74
N ALA A 444 15.99 10.24 -39.80
CA ALA A 444 16.83 10.36 -38.62
C ALA A 444 18.32 10.39 -38.99
N ASN A 445 18.76 9.48 -39.87
CA ASN A 445 20.13 9.40 -40.38
C ASN A 445 20.53 10.66 -41.16
N MET A 446 19.66 11.17 -42.02
CA MET A 446 19.88 12.42 -42.77
C MET A 446 20.02 13.62 -41.83
N THR A 447 19.30 13.62 -40.71
CA THR A 447 19.33 14.72 -39.74
C THR A 447 20.67 14.81 -38.98
N VAL A 448 21.28 13.67 -38.66
CA VAL A 448 22.55 13.62 -37.90
C VAL A 448 23.79 13.34 -38.77
N GLY A 449 23.60 13.19 -40.08
CA GLY A 449 24.68 13.02 -41.07
C GLY A 449 25.36 11.65 -41.10
N LYS A 450 24.86 10.66 -40.35
CA LYS A 450 25.34 9.26 -40.32
C LYS A 450 24.27 8.32 -39.73
N ASP A 451 24.53 7.01 -39.67
CA ASP A 451 23.61 6.06 -39.03
C ASP A 451 23.46 6.39 -37.53
N VAL A 452 22.22 6.66 -37.10
CA VAL A 452 21.90 7.01 -35.71
C VAL A 452 22.31 5.92 -34.70
N ARG A 453 22.39 4.66 -35.12
CA ARG A 453 22.78 3.53 -34.25
C ARG A 453 24.27 3.55 -33.91
N ASP A 454 25.09 4.24 -34.69
CA ASP A 454 26.50 4.40 -34.38
C ASP A 454 26.72 5.19 -33.09
N PHE A 455 25.80 6.09 -32.74
CA PHE A 455 25.85 6.85 -31.50
C PHE A 455 25.55 6.02 -30.25
N SER A 456 24.89 4.86 -30.37
CA SER A 456 24.58 4.01 -29.22
C SER A 456 25.63 2.91 -28.96
N LYS A 457 26.80 2.99 -29.59
CA LYS A 457 27.92 2.04 -29.39
C LYS A 457 28.69 2.27 -28.08
N GLY A 458 28.68 3.50 -27.55
CA GLY A 458 29.35 3.86 -26.32
C GLY A 458 28.73 5.09 -25.66
N ASN A 459 29.13 5.35 -24.41
CA ASN A 459 28.55 6.43 -23.61
C ASN A 459 28.89 7.81 -24.16
N ASN A 460 30.12 8.01 -24.62
CA ASN A 460 30.59 9.30 -25.13
C ASN A 460 29.91 9.66 -26.45
N GLU A 461 29.73 8.67 -27.32
CA GLU A 461 29.03 8.83 -28.59
C GLU A 461 27.56 9.16 -28.37
N PHE A 462 26.92 8.56 -27.36
CA PHE A 462 25.52 8.85 -27.06
C PHE A 462 25.34 10.24 -26.44
N GLU A 463 26.24 10.68 -25.56
CA GLU A 463 26.25 12.06 -25.07
C GLU A 463 26.43 13.06 -26.23
N GLN A 464 27.30 12.77 -27.21
CA GLN A 464 27.43 13.61 -28.42
C GLN A 464 26.10 13.73 -29.19
N LEU A 465 25.35 12.63 -29.33
CA LEU A 465 24.04 12.66 -29.96
C LEU A 465 23.08 13.57 -29.20
N LEU A 466 23.02 13.46 -27.88
CA LEU A 466 22.15 14.31 -27.05
C LEU A 466 22.51 15.80 -27.20
N THR A 467 23.80 16.15 -27.22
CA THR A 467 24.25 17.53 -27.44
C THR A 467 23.87 18.06 -28.83
N ILE A 468 24.00 17.25 -29.89
CA ILE A 468 23.57 17.63 -31.24
C ILE A 468 22.07 17.92 -31.25
N LEU A 469 21.27 17.09 -30.59
CA LEU A 469 19.82 17.22 -30.55
C LEU A 469 19.33 18.38 -29.67
N GLU A 470 20.07 18.76 -28.63
CA GLU A 470 19.79 19.96 -27.83
C GLU A 470 20.04 21.24 -28.62
N GLY A 471 21.14 21.32 -29.39
CA GLY A 471 21.43 22.48 -30.24
C GLY A 471 20.37 22.72 -31.33
N MET A 472 19.73 21.66 -31.83
CA MET A 472 18.63 21.76 -32.80
C MET A 472 17.36 22.42 -32.24
N GLU A 473 17.19 22.41 -30.91
CA GLU A 473 16.04 22.98 -30.21
C GLU A 473 16.22 24.49 -29.99
N GLU A 474 17.47 24.95 -29.75
CA GLU A 474 17.82 26.35 -29.56
C GLU A 474 17.75 27.18 -30.86
N ASP A 475 18.26 26.67 -31.99
CA ASP A 475 18.20 27.37 -33.29
C ASP A 475 16.76 27.60 -33.79
N ASN A 476 15.84 26.69 -33.45
CA ASN A 476 14.40 26.81 -33.74
C ASN A 476 13.67 27.77 -32.78
N GLN A 477 14.25 28.12 -31.64
CA GLN A 477 13.73 29.17 -30.76
C GLN A 477 14.28 30.56 -31.12
N ILE A 478 15.54 30.65 -31.58
CA ILE A 478 16.16 31.92 -32.00
C ILE A 478 15.55 32.45 -33.31
N SER A 479 15.19 31.58 -34.26
CA SER A 479 14.46 31.99 -35.48
C SER A 479 13.04 32.53 -35.19
N LYS A 480 12.45 32.21 -34.02
CA LYS A 480 11.15 32.76 -33.59
C LYS A 480 11.24 34.19 -33.05
N SER A 481 12.41 34.65 -32.57
CA SER A 481 12.55 36.03 -32.06
C SER A 481 12.98 37.04 -33.12
N GLY A 482 13.46 36.60 -34.30
CA GLY A 482 13.92 37.47 -35.38
C GLY A 482 12.88 37.81 -36.46
N GLY A 483 11.63 37.35 -36.32
CA GLY A 483 10.58 37.48 -37.35
C GLY A 483 9.57 38.62 -37.14
N MET A 484 9.75 39.48 -36.13
CA MET A 484 9.00 40.72 -35.98
C MET A 484 9.96 41.90 -36.11
N ASP A 485 10.36 42.24 -37.33
CA ASP A 485 10.75 43.61 -37.67
C ASP A 485 10.71 43.81 -39.20
N GLY A 486 9.65 44.48 -39.65
CA GLY A 486 9.63 45.39 -40.79
C GLY A 486 8.96 44.92 -42.10
N PRO A 487 8.41 45.85 -42.90
CA PRO A 487 8.19 47.29 -42.68
C PRO A 487 6.75 47.66 -42.30
#